data_AF-A0A3D3IBZ5-F1
#
_entry.id   AF-A0A3D3IBZ5-F1
#
_cell.length_a   1.000
_cell.length_b   1.000
_cell.length_c   1.000
_cell.angle_alpha   90.00
_cell.angle_beta   90.00
_cell.angle_gamma   90.00
#
_symmetry.space_group_name_H-M   'P 1'
#
loop_
_entity.id
_entity.type
_entity.pdbx_description
1 polymer ?
#
loop_
_entity_poly.entity_id
_entity_poly.type
_entity_poly.pdbx_seq_one_letter_code
_entity_poly.pdbx_strand_id
1 'polypeptide(L)' 'FGEDKSRIAEAEKAGVKSVPAMVTPNGNVLHINFGASMSEVKA' A
#
# COMPACT_ATOMS: atom_id res chain seq x y z
N PHE A 1 -2.44 0.01 6.29
CA PHE A 1 -1.93 1.29 5.77
C PHE A 1 -2.91 2.44 5.99
N GLY A 2 -4.22 2.25 5.73
CA GLY A 2 -5.23 3.30 5.99
C GLY A 2 -5.47 3.61 7.47
N GLU A 3 -5.44 2.59 8.35
CA GLU A 3 -5.67 2.77 9.80
C GLU A 3 -4.38 3.07 10.59
N ASP A 4 -3.23 2.72 10.02
CA ASP A 4 -1.93 2.93 10.66
C ASP A 4 -0.99 3.65 9.68
N LYS A 5 -0.98 4.98 9.80
CA LYS A 5 -0.18 5.88 8.96
C LYS A 5 1.33 5.64 9.11
N SER A 6 1.79 5.01 10.20
CA SER A 6 3.22 4.71 10.41
C SER A 6 3.76 3.71 9.38
N ARG A 7 2.88 2.86 8.83
CA ARG A 7 3.23 1.82 7.85
C ARG A 7 3.20 2.29 6.39
N ILE A 8 2.85 3.55 6.13
CA ILE A 8 2.82 4.11 4.78
C ILE A 8 4.23 4.07 4.15
N ALA A 9 5.26 4.44 4.91
CA ALA A 9 6.64 4.42 4.41
C ALA A 9 7.15 3.00 4.09
N GLU A 10 6.73 2.00 4.86
CA GLU A 10 6.99 0.58 4.59
C GLU A 10 6.32 0.14 3.29
N ALA A 11 5.04 0.51 3.11
CA ALA A 11 4.26 0.19 1.92
C ALA A 11 4.89 0.75 0.64
N GLU A 12 5.32 2.01 0.65
CA GLU A 12 5.95 2.64 -0.51
C GLU A 12 7.28 1.99 -0.86
N LYS A 13 8.10 1.67 0.15
CA LYS A 13 9.36 0.94 -0.07
C LYS A 13 9.12 -0.45 -0.65
N ALA A 14 8.01 -1.10 -0.27
CA ALA A 14 7.59 -2.36 -0.85
C ALA A 14 7.02 -2.24 -2.28
N GLY A 15 6.78 -1.02 -2.80
CA GLY A 15 6.23 -0.78 -4.13
C GLY A 15 4.70 -0.70 -4.18
N VAL A 16 4.04 -0.49 -3.04
CA VAL A 16 2.58 -0.27 -2.98
C VAL A 16 2.23 1.07 -3.62
N LYS A 17 1.22 1.04 -4.50
CA LYS A 17 0.74 2.21 -5.28
C LYS A 17 -0.70 2.57 -4.96
N SER A 18 -1.50 1.59 -4.53
CA SER A 18 -2.87 1.75 -4.11
C SER A 18 -3.24 0.77 -2.99
N VAL A 19 -4.34 1.04 -2.30
CA VAL A 19 -4.97 0.14 -1.33
C VAL A 19 -6.40 -0.18 -1.77
N PRO A 20 -6.97 -1.34 -1.40
CA PRO A 20 -6.32 -2.44 -0.69
C PRO A 20 -5.24 -3.12 -1.53
N ALA A 21 -4.15 -3.53 -0.89
CA ALA A 21 -3.05 -4.25 -1.51
C ALA A 21 -2.43 -5.26 -0.54
N MET A 22 -1.86 -6.32 -1.09
CA MET A 22 -1.17 -7.38 -0.36
C MET A 22 0.28 -7.47 -0.83
N VAL A 23 1.22 -7.58 0.11
CA VAL A 23 2.63 -7.82 -0.17
C VAL A 23 2.94 -9.28 0.16
N THR A 24 3.46 -10.02 -0.81
CA THR A 24 3.85 -11.43 -0.59
C THR A 24 5.20 -11.51 0.13
N PRO A 25 5.55 -12.64 0.77
CA PRO A 25 6.85 -12.82 1.41
C PRO A 25 8.06 -12.60 0.49
N ASN A 26 7.87 -12.79 -0.82
CA ASN A 26 8.91 -12.59 -1.84
C ASN A 26 8.98 -11.13 -2.34
N GLY A 27 8.21 -10.21 -1.76
CA GLY A 27 8.21 -8.80 -2.11
C GLY A 27 7.32 -8.41 -3.29
N ASN A 28 6.50 -9.32 -3.81
CA ASN A 28 5.55 -8.97 -4.87
C ASN A 28 4.36 -8.22 -4.28
N VAL A 29 3.92 -7.16 -4.96
CA VAL A 29 2.73 -6.41 -4.56
C VAL A 29 1.57 -6.75 -5.47
N LEU A 30 0.43 -7.07 -4.85
CA LEU A 30 -0.84 -7.30 -5.52
C LEU A 30 -1.81 -6.19 -5.10
N HIS A 31 -2.19 -5.34 -6.04
CA HIS A 31 -3.23 -4.34 -5.82
C HIS A 31 -4.60 -4.98 -6.07
N ILE A 32 -5.49 -4.91 -5.09
CA ILE A 32 -6.82 -5.51 -5.17
C ILE A 32 -7.80 -4.42 -5.57
N ASN A 33 -8.37 -4.53 -6.76
CA ASN A 33 -9.44 -3.66 -7.27
C ASN A 33 -9.15 -2.14 -7.21
N PHE A 34 -7.88 -1.73 -7.17
CA PHE A 34 -7.38 -0.34 -7.15
C PHE A 34 -8.33 0.67 -6.47
N GLY A 35 -8.46 0.59 -5.14
CA GLY A 35 -9.37 1.44 -4.38
C GLY A 35 -8.92 2.90 -4.30
N ALA A 36 -7.91 3.17 -3.46
CA ALA A 36 -7.35 4.50 -3.25
C ALA A 36 -5.84 4.50 -3.51
N SER A 37 -5.32 5.55 -4.13
CA SER A 37 -3.88 5.73 -4.34
C SER A 37 -3.14 6.00 -3.03
N MET A 38 -1.83 5.72 -2.99
CA MET A 38 -1.00 6.06 -1.83
C MET A 38 -0.99 7.56 -1.52
N SER A 39 -1.22 8.43 -2.52
CA SER A 39 -1.38 9.86 -2.31
C SER A 39 -2.66 10.19 -1.54
N GLU A 40 -3.77 9.52 -1.85
CA GLU A 40 -5.05 9.67 -1.13
C GLU A 40 -4.99 9.10 0.29
N VAL A 41 -4.23 8.02 0.51
CA VAL A 41 -4.03 7.44 1.85
C VAL A 41 -3.16 8.33 2.75
N LYS A 42 -2.28 9.15 2.15
CA LYS A 42 -1.39 10.07 2.86
C LYS A 42 -2.07 11.37 3.29
N ALA A 43 -3.09 11.81 2.55
CA ALA A 43 -3.88 12.99 2.87
C ALA A 43 -4.49 12.90 4.29
#